data_AF-A0A8E2JRQ8-F1
#
_entry.id   AF-A0A8E2JRQ8-F1
#
_cell.length_a   1.000
_cell.length_b   1.000
_cell.length_c   1.000
_cell.angle_alpha   90.00
_cell.angle_beta   90.00
_cell.angle_gamma   90.00
#
_symmetry.space_group_name_H-M   'P 1'
#
loop_
_entity.id
_entity.type
_entity.pdbx_description
1 polymer ?
#
loop_
_entity_poly.entity_id
_entity_poly.type
_entity_poly.pdbx_seq_one_letter_code
_entity_poly.pdbx_strand_id
1 'polypeptide(L)'
;MTPLPFPLPEVEAALSPYIHSRQETLNIRKKVARYLESQLASADESNSENSRLIVECVPLSLRVKRVPPEINGIRRTYLEALQANVAARERYSGLKSELDELRSQHATDSASRLDVAYDQEATCAYINLLRQRRRFNKLQVIQKTLDKLVDAQPNPGRKDMRTLLKEKLGEQPDLPASKLEPQAPNQEVEDLIFKLKKEVLETKQGMDRANAIRAEAQKQQETVEEPRLEAQVYALRCARNELVSWVEGELAKLSEDESEMLEDQSPQKKLGGVENSESAGCSYQEQIKELYDKYVSSRASLIAAIDSIPTSVQYGPAGSETVESKSSSGLSQGTASTTVKVTGVLPYVPALLQASRDERSLLQQTAYLRHQLASASEETLRTIRRLADESHLVAPGTNSALDWATATKDAAASTKKYVEESLEEGEKHALGAKEVLAEVQARREAFERLKGDS
;
A
#
# COMPACT_ATOMS: atom_id res chain seq x y z
N MET A 1 -18.37 59.08 41.78
CA MET A 1 -19.31 58.14 42.40
C MET A 1 -18.51 57.24 43.31
N THR A 2 -18.67 57.39 44.62
CA THR A 2 -18.00 56.58 45.64
C THR A 2 -18.63 55.18 45.68
N PRO A 3 -17.85 54.09 45.52
CA PRO A 3 -18.40 52.74 45.58
C PRO A 3 -18.87 52.40 47.00
N LEU A 4 -20.04 51.77 47.09
CA LEU A 4 -20.57 51.22 48.35
C LEU A 4 -19.64 50.10 48.86
N PRO A 5 -19.44 49.98 50.18
CA PRO A 5 -18.54 49.00 50.78
C PRO A 5 -19.03 47.57 50.48
N PHE A 6 -18.12 46.73 49.96
CA PHE A 6 -18.41 45.34 49.59
C PHE A 6 -18.61 44.48 50.86
N PRO A 7 -19.56 43.54 50.87
CA PRO A 7 -19.93 42.80 52.08
C PRO A 7 -18.87 41.80 52.58
N LEU A 8 -17.78 41.58 51.82
CA LEU A 8 -16.69 40.65 52.16
C LEU A 8 -15.32 41.25 51.78
N PRO A 9 -14.61 41.90 52.71
CA PRO A 9 -13.37 42.62 52.41
C PRO A 9 -12.22 41.70 51.98
N GLU A 10 -12.20 40.44 52.41
CA GLU A 10 -11.20 39.45 51.96
C GLU A 10 -11.37 39.09 50.47
N VAL A 11 -12.61 39.00 50.01
CA VAL A 11 -12.94 38.73 48.60
C VAL A 11 -12.66 39.96 47.75
N GLU A 12 -12.96 41.16 48.26
CA GLU A 12 -12.60 42.42 47.61
C GLU A 12 -11.08 42.55 47.50
N ALA A 13 -10.32 42.25 48.55
CA ALA A 13 -8.86 42.26 48.50
C ALA A 13 -8.31 41.25 47.49
N ALA A 14 -8.84 40.03 47.44
CA ALA A 14 -8.43 38.99 46.50
C ALA A 14 -8.77 39.32 45.03
N LEU A 15 -9.91 40.00 44.79
CA LEU A 15 -10.37 40.35 43.45
C LEU A 15 -9.93 41.75 42.99
N SER A 16 -9.51 42.62 43.91
CA SER A 16 -9.02 43.98 43.61
C SER A 16 -7.97 44.05 42.49
N PRO A 17 -6.99 43.12 42.34
CA PRO A 17 -6.05 43.16 41.21
C PRO A 17 -6.70 42.81 39.85
N TYR A 18 -7.89 42.18 39.85
CA TYR A 18 -8.60 41.76 38.64
C TYR A 18 -9.83 42.62 38.32
N ILE A 19 -10.29 43.46 39.27
CA ILE A 19 -11.40 44.39 39.08
C ILE A 19 -10.83 45.74 38.65
N HIS A 20 -10.94 46.04 37.36
CA HIS A 20 -10.50 47.31 36.78
C HIS A 20 -11.69 48.20 36.46
N SER A 21 -11.47 49.53 36.50
CA SER A 21 -12.49 50.48 36.05
C SER A 21 -12.81 50.28 34.56
N ARG A 22 -13.99 50.72 34.10
CA ARG A 22 -14.37 50.62 32.67
C ARG A 22 -13.34 51.30 31.75
N GLN A 23 -12.72 52.39 32.21
CA GLN A 23 -11.72 53.11 31.44
C GLN A 23 -10.38 52.37 31.42
N GLU A 24 -9.96 51.80 32.55
CA GLU A 24 -8.75 50.97 32.64
C GLU A 24 -8.87 49.70 31.80
N THR A 25 -9.99 48.99 31.88
CA THR A 25 -10.24 47.81 31.04
C THR A 25 -10.18 48.15 29.56
N LEU A 26 -10.75 49.27 29.13
CA LEU A 26 -10.64 49.73 27.74
C LEU A 26 -9.19 50.08 27.37
N ASN A 27 -8.43 50.71 28.26
CA ASN A 27 -7.01 51.02 28.03
C ASN A 27 -6.15 49.76 27.96
N ILE A 28 -6.39 48.78 28.82
CA ILE A 28 -5.71 47.47 28.80
C ILE A 28 -6.04 46.75 27.51
N ARG A 29 -7.32 46.66 27.12
CA ARG A 29 -7.72 46.06 25.83
C ARG A 29 -7.06 46.76 24.64
N LYS A 30 -6.99 48.09 24.63
CA LYS A 30 -6.29 48.85 23.58
C LYS A 30 -4.80 48.55 23.54
N LYS A 31 -4.12 48.46 24.70
CA LYS A 31 -2.68 48.12 24.77
C LYS A 31 -2.42 46.69 24.27
N VAL A 32 -3.24 45.73 24.69
CA VAL A 32 -3.14 44.32 24.25
C VAL A 32 -3.45 44.20 22.76
N ALA A 33 -4.48 44.89 22.26
CA ALA A 33 -4.79 44.91 20.84
C ALA A 33 -3.61 45.43 20.01
N ARG A 34 -3.01 46.57 20.38
CA ARG A 34 -1.81 47.08 19.69
C ARG A 34 -0.61 46.14 19.76
N TYR A 35 -0.43 45.43 20.88
CA TYR A 35 0.64 44.45 21.04
C TYR A 35 0.42 43.19 20.18
N LEU A 36 -0.82 42.77 19.98
CA LEU A 36 -1.16 41.66 19.08
C LEU A 36 -1.10 42.11 17.61
N GLU A 37 -1.56 43.31 17.29
CA GLU A 37 -1.44 43.92 15.96
C GLU A 37 0.03 44.06 15.52
N SER A 38 0.97 44.36 16.43
CA SER A 38 2.39 44.41 16.06
C SER A 38 2.97 43.03 15.73
N GLN A 39 2.33 41.94 16.17
CA GLN A 39 2.78 40.56 15.97
C GLN A 39 2.11 39.86 14.78
N LEU A 40 0.90 40.31 14.43
CA LEU A 40 0.10 39.75 13.35
C LEU A 40 0.08 40.73 12.17
N ALA A 41 0.59 40.29 11.02
CA ALA A 41 0.43 40.99 9.76
C ALA A 41 -0.81 40.46 9.03
N SER A 42 -1.71 41.36 8.64
CA SER A 42 -2.75 41.04 7.66
C SER A 42 -2.10 41.00 6.27
N ALA A 43 -2.41 39.99 5.46
CA ALA A 43 -1.95 39.92 4.07
C ALA A 43 -2.49 41.08 3.21
N ASP A 44 -3.61 41.69 3.62
CA ASP A 44 -4.22 42.84 2.97
C ASP A 44 -3.99 44.10 3.82
N GLU A 45 -3.01 44.91 3.45
CA GLU A 45 -2.71 46.20 4.13
C GLU A 45 -3.80 47.27 3.89
N SER A 46 -4.79 47.01 3.03
CA SER A 46 -5.81 47.98 2.63
C SER A 46 -7.05 48.05 3.53
N ASN A 47 -7.26 47.10 4.45
CA ASN A 47 -8.46 47.04 5.32
C ASN A 47 -8.16 47.05 6.83
N SER A 48 -6.96 47.50 7.23
CA SER A 48 -6.45 47.40 8.60
C SER A 48 -7.18 48.24 9.65
N GLU A 49 -8.19 49.05 9.29
CA GLU A 49 -8.84 49.94 10.24
C GLU A 49 -10.08 49.36 10.93
N ASN A 50 -10.70 48.32 10.36
CA ASN A 50 -12.03 47.86 10.79
C ASN A 50 -12.10 46.44 11.37
N SER A 51 -11.00 45.68 11.42
CA SER A 51 -10.94 44.44 12.24
C SER A 51 -10.64 44.74 13.71
N ARG A 52 -11.03 45.92 14.18
CA ARG A 52 -10.82 46.37 15.55
C ARG A 52 -12.07 46.01 16.34
N LEU A 53 -11.95 45.03 17.25
CA LEU A 53 -12.83 44.75 18.41
C LEU A 53 -13.78 43.54 18.37
N ILE A 54 -13.71 42.61 17.42
CA ILE A 54 -14.50 41.37 17.49
C ILE A 54 -13.58 40.15 17.44
N VAL A 55 -13.27 39.63 18.64
CA VAL A 55 -12.52 38.37 18.84
C VAL A 55 -13.35 37.15 18.38
N GLU A 56 -14.61 37.32 17.99
CA GLU A 56 -15.50 36.22 17.58
C GLU A 56 -15.19 35.63 16.20
N CYS A 57 -14.44 36.34 15.33
CA CYS A 57 -13.99 35.79 14.05
C CYS A 57 -12.59 36.29 13.68
N VAL A 58 -11.61 35.41 13.86
CA VAL A 58 -10.24 35.61 13.41
C VAL A 58 -10.21 35.50 11.87
N PRO A 59 -9.83 36.55 11.12
CA PRO A 59 -9.73 36.46 9.67
C PRO A 59 -8.68 35.40 9.26
N LEU A 60 -9.02 34.60 8.25
CA LEU A 60 -8.22 33.46 7.77
C LEU A 60 -6.87 33.86 7.14
N SER A 61 -6.61 35.16 6.96
CA SER A 61 -5.44 35.74 6.29
C SER A 61 -4.37 36.30 7.23
N LEU A 62 -4.46 36.02 8.54
CA LEU A 62 -3.48 36.49 9.51
C LEU A 62 -2.16 35.73 9.39
N ARG A 63 -1.07 36.48 9.22
CA ARG A 63 0.31 35.98 9.17
C ARG A 63 1.07 36.42 10.41
N VAL A 64 1.68 35.47 11.13
CA VAL A 64 2.54 35.78 12.27
C VAL A 64 3.96 36.07 11.77
N LYS A 65 4.49 37.28 12.00
CA LYS A 65 5.83 37.68 11.51
C LYS A 65 6.97 37.08 12.35
N ARG A 66 6.85 37.10 13.69
CA ARG A 66 7.86 36.56 14.61
C ARG A 66 7.23 36.28 15.97
N VAL A 67 7.50 35.10 16.54
CA VAL A 67 7.11 34.79 17.92
C VAL A 67 8.09 35.52 18.86
N PRO A 68 7.62 36.47 19.70
CA PRO A 68 8.49 37.15 20.65
C PRO A 68 8.95 36.17 21.74
N PRO A 69 10.22 36.24 22.20
CA PRO A 69 10.73 35.38 23.27
C PRO A 69 10.09 35.66 24.63
N GLU A 70 9.37 36.78 24.77
CA GLU A 70 8.70 37.21 26.01
C GLU A 70 7.40 36.44 26.29
N ILE A 71 6.80 35.84 25.27
CA ILE A 71 5.57 35.07 25.40
C ILE A 71 5.95 33.62 25.70
N ASN A 72 5.67 33.16 26.92
CA ASN A 72 5.97 31.81 27.37
C ASN A 72 4.69 30.97 27.58
N GLY A 73 4.83 29.65 27.52
CA GLY A 73 3.73 28.70 27.74
C GLY A 73 2.79 28.52 26.54
N ILE A 74 1.51 28.28 26.82
CA ILE A 74 0.49 27.88 25.82
C ILE A 74 0.30 28.92 24.71
N ARG A 75 0.51 30.20 25.01
CA ARG A 75 0.39 31.28 24.02
C ARG A 75 1.50 31.20 22.97
N ARG A 76 2.71 30.79 23.38
CA ARG A 76 3.84 30.60 22.47
C ARG A 76 3.58 29.43 21.52
N THR A 77 3.16 28.29 22.08
CA THR A 77 2.87 27.10 21.29
C THR A 77 1.72 27.34 20.33
N TYR A 78 0.72 28.14 20.71
CA TYR A 78 -0.35 28.57 19.81
C TYR A 78 0.18 29.42 18.64
N LEU A 79 1.05 30.40 18.90
CA LEU A 79 1.64 31.24 17.84
C LEU A 79 2.57 30.43 16.92
N GLU A 80 3.35 29.50 17.46
CA GLU A 80 4.18 28.56 16.69
C GLU A 80 3.32 27.64 15.82
N ALA A 81 2.22 27.11 16.37
CA ALA A 81 1.27 26.29 15.62
C ALA A 81 0.57 27.09 14.51
N LEU A 82 0.23 28.36 14.75
CA LEU A 82 -0.36 29.25 13.76
C LEU A 82 0.65 29.52 12.62
N GLN A 83 1.91 29.79 12.95
CA GLN A 83 2.98 29.95 11.96
C GLN A 83 3.17 28.68 11.12
N ALA A 84 3.18 27.50 11.76
CA ALA A 84 3.28 26.22 11.07
C ALA A 84 2.07 25.96 10.16
N ASN A 85 0.86 26.33 10.59
CA ASN A 85 -0.36 26.20 9.79
C ASN A 85 -0.32 27.09 8.55
N VAL A 86 0.11 28.35 8.68
CA VAL A 86 0.28 29.27 7.55
C VAL A 86 1.30 28.71 6.56
N ALA A 87 2.47 28.25 7.04
CA ALA A 87 3.48 27.64 6.18
C ALA A 87 2.98 26.37 5.48
N ALA A 88 2.19 25.53 6.17
CA ALA A 88 1.58 24.35 5.60
C ALA A 88 0.55 24.70 4.51
N ARG A 89 -0.26 25.75 4.73
CA ARG A 89 -1.22 26.24 3.73
C ARG A 89 -0.52 26.77 2.48
N GLU A 90 0.56 27.53 2.65
CA GLU A 90 1.34 28.07 1.53
C GLU A 90 1.96 26.94 0.69
N ARG A 91 2.53 25.92 1.34
CA ARG A 91 3.01 24.70 0.68
C ARG A 91 1.90 23.97 -0.05
N TYR A 92 0.74 23.81 0.59
CA TYR A 92 -0.41 23.16 -0.03
C TYR A 92 -0.90 23.93 -1.26
N SER A 93 -0.99 25.26 -1.18
CA SER A 93 -1.36 26.08 -2.34
C SER A 93 -0.34 26.01 -3.45
N GLY A 94 0.96 25.97 -3.14
CA GLY A 94 2.04 25.81 -4.13
C GLY A 94 1.98 24.45 -4.83
N LEU A 95 1.84 23.37 -4.06
CA LEU A 95 1.66 22.03 -4.63
C LEU A 95 0.39 21.92 -5.46
N LYS A 96 -0.68 22.62 -5.05
CA LYS A 96 -1.92 22.65 -5.80
C LYS A 96 -1.75 23.39 -7.13
N SER A 97 -1.07 24.53 -7.15
CA SER A 97 -0.78 25.24 -8.40
C SER A 97 0.15 24.42 -9.31
N GLU A 98 1.17 23.76 -8.76
CA GLU A 98 2.04 22.85 -9.54
C GLU A 98 1.25 21.69 -10.16
N LEU A 99 0.31 21.10 -9.41
CA LEU A 99 -0.54 20.04 -9.91
C LEU A 99 -1.48 20.55 -11.00
N ASP A 100 -2.09 21.73 -10.80
CA ASP A 100 -2.93 22.37 -11.80
C ASP A 100 -2.13 22.74 -13.07
N GLU A 101 -0.87 23.18 -12.93
CA GLU A 101 0.06 23.42 -14.04
C GLU A 101 0.39 22.13 -14.79
N LEU A 102 0.79 21.06 -14.10
CA LEU A 102 1.04 19.74 -14.71
C LEU A 102 -0.19 19.21 -15.43
N ARG A 103 -1.38 19.39 -14.85
CA ARG A 103 -2.64 19.00 -15.46
C ARG A 103 -2.92 19.82 -16.72
N SER A 104 -2.61 21.11 -16.72
CA SER A 104 -2.76 21.97 -17.89
C SER A 104 -1.77 21.60 -19.01
N GLN A 105 -0.52 21.27 -18.68
CA GLN A 105 0.49 20.78 -19.63
C GLN A 105 0.08 19.44 -20.26
N HIS A 106 -0.42 18.51 -19.43
CA HIS A 106 -0.95 17.24 -19.93
C HIS A 106 -2.18 17.43 -20.82
N ALA A 107 -3.05 18.40 -20.50
CA ALA A 107 -4.23 18.72 -21.32
C ALA A 107 -3.85 19.32 -22.69
N THR A 108 -2.78 20.13 -22.77
CA THR A 108 -2.28 20.65 -24.05
C THR A 108 -1.61 19.58 -24.90
N ASP A 109 -0.88 18.64 -24.31
CA ASP A 109 -0.24 17.52 -25.04
C ASP A 109 -1.25 16.47 -25.52
N SER A 110 -2.33 16.26 -24.75
CA SER A 110 -3.38 15.28 -25.08
C SER A 110 -4.40 15.77 -26.13
N ALA A 111 -4.43 17.06 -26.46
CA ALA A 111 -5.24 17.58 -27.57
C ALA A 111 -4.81 17.06 -28.96
N SER A 112 -3.65 16.39 -29.06
CA SER A 112 -3.14 15.76 -30.28
C SER A 112 -3.62 14.31 -30.49
N ARG A 113 -4.34 13.71 -29.53
CA ARG A 113 -4.77 12.29 -29.59
C ARG A 113 -6.28 12.16 -29.40
N LEU A 114 -6.99 11.96 -30.52
CA LEU A 114 -8.43 11.72 -30.56
C LEU A 114 -8.89 10.46 -29.77
N ASP A 115 -7.97 9.53 -29.43
CA ASP A 115 -8.25 8.36 -28.59
C ASP A 115 -8.44 8.68 -27.09
N VAL A 116 -7.93 9.82 -26.60
CA VAL A 116 -7.98 10.15 -25.16
C VAL A 116 -9.38 10.57 -24.72
N ALA A 117 -10.21 11.08 -25.62
CA ALA A 117 -11.56 11.55 -25.30
C ALA A 117 -12.49 10.41 -24.87
N TYR A 118 -12.38 9.23 -25.50
CA TYR A 118 -13.17 8.05 -25.14
C TYR A 118 -12.74 7.47 -23.79
N ASP A 119 -11.44 7.39 -23.54
CA ASP A 119 -10.89 6.99 -22.24
C ASP A 119 -11.24 7.98 -21.13
N GLN A 120 -11.31 9.28 -21.45
CA GLN A 120 -11.67 10.32 -20.50
C GLN A 120 -13.16 10.27 -20.12
N GLU A 121 -14.05 9.97 -21.07
CA GLU A 121 -15.47 9.77 -20.79
C GLU A 121 -15.71 8.48 -19.99
N ALA A 122 -15.04 7.38 -20.34
CA ALA A 122 -15.11 6.12 -19.61
C ALA A 122 -14.57 6.26 -18.17
N THR A 123 -13.46 6.96 -17.98
CA THR A 123 -12.90 7.23 -16.64
C THR A 123 -13.79 8.19 -15.84
N CYS A 124 -14.38 9.22 -16.46
CA CYS A 124 -15.36 10.08 -15.82
C CYS A 124 -16.62 9.32 -15.39
N ALA A 125 -17.15 8.43 -16.24
CA ALA A 125 -18.27 7.56 -15.92
C ALA A 125 -17.92 6.62 -14.75
N TYR A 126 -16.73 6.02 -14.76
CA TYR A 126 -16.24 5.18 -13.67
C TYR A 126 -16.08 5.94 -12.35
N ILE A 127 -15.52 7.15 -12.38
CA ILE A 127 -15.38 8.01 -11.19
C ILE A 127 -16.75 8.38 -10.64
N ASN A 128 -17.72 8.68 -11.50
CA ASN A 128 -19.10 8.96 -11.09
C ASN A 128 -19.77 7.75 -10.45
N LEU A 129 -19.58 6.56 -11.02
CA LEU A 129 -20.00 5.29 -10.43
C LEU A 129 -19.36 5.11 -9.04
N LEU A 130 -18.06 5.36 -8.91
CA LEU A 130 -17.35 5.22 -7.64
C LEU A 130 -17.87 6.20 -6.58
N ARG A 131 -18.18 7.44 -6.99
CA ARG A 131 -18.81 8.45 -6.12
C ARG A 131 -20.21 8.02 -5.71
N GLN A 132 -21.00 7.47 -6.62
CA GLN A 132 -22.33 6.91 -6.34
C GLN A 132 -22.24 5.74 -5.36
N ARG A 133 -21.31 4.79 -5.55
CA ARG A 133 -21.05 3.69 -4.61
C ARG A 133 -20.63 4.19 -3.23
N ARG A 134 -19.77 5.21 -3.16
CA ARG A 134 -19.41 5.83 -1.87
C ARG A 134 -20.62 6.49 -1.19
N ARG A 135 -21.48 7.17 -1.94
CA ARG A 135 -22.73 7.75 -1.41
C ARG A 135 -23.68 6.66 -0.94
N PHE A 136 -23.83 5.59 -1.71
CA PHE A 136 -24.63 4.42 -1.35
C PHE A 136 -24.10 3.76 -0.08
N ASN A 137 -22.79 3.53 0.03
CA ASN A 137 -22.19 2.96 1.25
C ASN A 137 -22.41 3.86 2.47
N LYS A 138 -22.31 5.19 2.31
CA LYS A 138 -22.64 6.14 3.38
C LYS A 138 -24.11 6.03 3.79
N LEU A 139 -25.03 5.97 2.82
CA LEU A 139 -26.45 5.78 3.09
C LEU A 139 -26.72 4.42 3.73
N GLN A 140 -26.03 3.36 3.31
CA GLN A 140 -26.16 2.03 3.90
C GLN A 140 -25.62 1.99 5.33
N VAL A 141 -24.55 2.72 5.64
CA VAL A 141 -24.07 2.89 7.03
C VAL A 141 -25.11 3.64 7.84
N ILE A 142 -25.66 4.75 7.32
CA ILE A 142 -26.73 5.49 8.00
C ILE A 142 -27.94 4.59 8.23
N GLN A 143 -28.38 3.84 7.22
CA GLN A 143 -29.47 2.88 7.32
C GLN A 143 -29.16 1.81 8.37
N LYS A 144 -27.99 1.15 8.31
CA LYS A 144 -27.56 0.19 9.34
C LYS A 144 -27.52 0.79 10.74
N THR A 145 -27.12 2.06 10.89
CA THR A 145 -27.15 2.73 12.20
C THR A 145 -28.56 3.07 12.64
N LEU A 146 -29.45 3.43 11.72
CA LEU A 146 -30.86 3.66 12.00
C LEU A 146 -31.56 2.35 12.35
N ASP A 147 -31.33 1.27 11.59
CA ASP A 147 -31.81 -0.07 11.90
C ASP A 147 -31.31 -0.51 13.28
N LYS A 148 -30.01 -0.31 13.57
CA LYS A 148 -29.47 -0.54 14.92
C LYS A 148 -30.08 0.35 16.00
N LEU A 149 -30.52 1.56 15.69
CA LEU A 149 -31.20 2.48 16.62
C LEU A 149 -32.69 2.16 16.77
N VAL A 150 -33.30 1.51 15.78
CA VAL A 150 -34.68 1.03 15.80
C VAL A 150 -34.75 -0.31 16.55
N ASP A 151 -33.79 -1.20 16.29
CA ASP A 151 -33.57 -2.46 17.01
C ASP A 151 -33.09 -2.19 18.44
N ALA A 152 -32.27 -1.15 18.64
CA ALA A 152 -32.07 -0.54 19.95
C ALA A 152 -33.31 0.28 20.33
N GLN A 153 -34.40 -0.40 20.65
CA GLN A 153 -35.46 0.12 21.53
C GLN A 153 -34.85 1.01 22.63
N PRO A 154 -35.50 2.12 23.01
CA PRO A 154 -34.92 3.12 23.89
C PRO A 154 -34.38 2.42 25.13
N ASN A 155 -33.07 2.48 25.26
CA ASN A 155 -32.30 1.82 26.30
C ASN A 155 -33.08 1.88 27.64
N PRO A 156 -33.42 0.76 28.30
CA PRO A 156 -33.84 0.74 29.71
C PRO A 156 -32.65 1.05 30.64
N GLY A 157 -31.82 1.99 30.21
CA GLY A 157 -30.46 2.25 30.62
C GLY A 157 -30.10 3.73 30.47
N ARG A 158 -31.09 4.63 30.60
CA ARG A 158 -30.83 5.77 31.50
C ARG A 158 -30.57 5.12 32.85
N LYS A 159 -29.31 4.79 33.12
CA LYS A 159 -28.86 4.46 34.47
C LYS A 159 -29.40 5.56 35.36
N ASP A 160 -30.40 5.25 36.19
CA ASP A 160 -30.98 6.22 37.11
C ASP A 160 -29.83 6.91 37.83
N MET A 161 -29.88 8.24 38.00
CA MET A 161 -28.82 8.98 38.69
C MET A 161 -28.46 8.36 40.06
N ARG A 162 -29.39 7.61 40.66
CA ARG A 162 -29.20 6.75 41.83
C ARG A 162 -28.08 5.71 41.68
N THR A 163 -27.95 5.07 40.52
CA THR A 163 -26.91 4.08 40.25
C THR A 163 -25.53 4.73 40.11
N LEU A 164 -25.45 5.91 39.48
CA LEU A 164 -24.22 6.72 39.45
C LEU A 164 -23.84 7.27 40.84
N LEU A 165 -24.83 7.61 41.66
CA LEU A 165 -24.62 8.01 43.05
C LEU A 165 -24.13 6.82 43.90
N LYS A 166 -24.68 5.61 43.71
CA LYS A 166 -24.19 4.38 44.35
C LYS A 166 -22.72 4.10 44.01
N GLU A 167 -22.36 4.25 42.75
CA GLU A 167 -20.99 4.03 42.26
C GLU A 167 -19.98 5.07 42.80
N LYS A 168 -20.45 6.29 43.13
CA LYS A 168 -19.62 7.40 43.64
C LYS A 168 -19.58 7.51 45.17
N LEU A 169 -20.64 7.13 45.88
CA LEU A 169 -20.76 7.27 47.34
C LEU A 169 -20.57 5.97 48.11
N GLY A 170 -20.51 4.82 47.45
CA GLY A 170 -20.38 3.50 48.09
C GLY A 170 -21.70 3.01 48.70
N GLU A 171 -21.82 1.69 48.81
CA GLU A 171 -23.05 1.01 49.24
C GLU A 171 -23.06 0.77 50.76
N GLN A 172 -24.21 1.02 51.40
CA GLN A 172 -24.49 0.80 52.82
C GLN A 172 -24.52 -0.72 53.14
N PRO A 173 -24.05 -1.21 54.32
CA PRO A 173 -23.75 -2.62 54.53
C PRO A 173 -24.98 -3.55 54.62
N ASP A 174 -24.72 -4.83 54.31
CA ASP A 174 -25.62 -5.89 53.83
C ASP A 174 -26.51 -6.62 54.85
N LEU A 175 -27.63 -7.17 54.35
CA LEU A 175 -28.32 -8.39 54.81
C LEU A 175 -29.04 -9.09 53.62
N PRO A 176 -29.29 -10.41 53.67
CA PRO A 176 -28.40 -11.55 53.41
C PRO A 176 -28.55 -12.12 51.98
N ALA A 177 -27.50 -12.79 51.51
CA ALA A 177 -27.41 -13.39 50.18
C ALA A 177 -28.38 -14.56 49.96
N SER A 178 -29.30 -14.41 49.00
CA SER A 178 -29.92 -15.54 48.30
C SER A 178 -29.28 -15.70 46.92
N LYS A 179 -28.44 -16.73 46.82
CA LYS A 179 -28.16 -17.57 45.64
C LYS A 179 -28.49 -16.95 44.28
N LEU A 180 -27.46 -16.46 43.60
CA LEU A 180 -27.37 -16.55 42.15
C LEU A 180 -26.05 -17.20 41.82
N GLU A 181 -26.16 -18.47 41.44
CA GLU A 181 -25.12 -19.34 40.94
C GLU A 181 -24.66 -18.81 39.58
N PRO A 182 -23.42 -18.30 39.44
CA PRO A 182 -22.88 -17.99 38.12
C PRO A 182 -22.52 -19.30 37.44
N GLN A 183 -23.20 -19.52 36.32
CA GLN A 183 -22.93 -20.52 35.29
C GLN A 183 -21.42 -20.75 35.14
N ALA A 184 -20.99 -22.00 35.33
CA ALA A 184 -19.59 -22.40 35.33
C ALA A 184 -18.84 -21.82 34.11
N PRO A 185 -17.69 -21.17 34.31
CA PRO A 185 -16.81 -20.84 33.19
C PRO A 185 -16.35 -22.16 32.56
N ASN A 186 -16.46 -22.27 31.23
CA ASN A 186 -15.98 -23.44 30.51
C ASN A 186 -14.50 -23.65 30.88
N GLN A 187 -14.20 -24.69 31.63
CA GLN A 187 -12.88 -24.96 32.20
C GLN A 187 -11.78 -25.03 31.12
N GLU A 188 -12.16 -25.41 29.89
CA GLU A 188 -11.34 -25.36 28.69
C GLU A 188 -10.82 -23.95 28.35
N VAL A 189 -11.63 -22.91 28.57
CA VAL A 189 -11.24 -21.51 28.31
C VAL A 189 -10.22 -21.05 29.35
N GLU A 190 -10.37 -21.46 30.61
CA GLU A 190 -9.41 -21.14 31.66
C GLU A 190 -8.07 -21.84 31.44
N ASP A 191 -8.09 -23.10 30.99
CA ASP A 191 -6.89 -23.87 30.63
C ASP A 191 -6.15 -23.25 29.43
N LEU A 192 -6.88 -22.79 28.41
CA LEU A 192 -6.31 -22.08 27.26
C LEU A 192 -5.70 -20.73 27.68
N ILE A 193 -6.37 -19.98 28.56
CA ILE A 193 -5.84 -18.73 29.12
C ILE A 193 -4.59 -19.00 29.95
N PHE A 194 -4.55 -20.09 30.71
CA PHE A 194 -3.37 -20.47 31.50
C PHE A 194 -2.19 -20.85 30.61
N LYS A 195 -2.42 -21.64 29.55
CA LYS A 195 -1.40 -21.97 28.54
C LYS A 195 -0.85 -20.72 27.88
N LEU A 196 -1.71 -19.81 27.44
CA LEU A 196 -1.30 -18.55 26.84
C LEU A 196 -0.49 -17.70 27.83
N LYS A 197 -0.93 -17.57 29.08
CA LYS A 197 -0.18 -16.84 30.12
C LYS A 197 1.19 -17.45 30.37
N LYS A 198 1.29 -18.78 30.36
CA LYS A 198 2.56 -19.51 30.51
C LYS A 198 3.50 -19.22 29.34
N GLU A 199 3.01 -19.34 28.11
CA GLU A 199 3.80 -19.05 26.90
C GLU A 199 4.23 -17.58 26.84
N VAL A 200 3.36 -16.64 27.20
CA VAL A 200 3.70 -15.21 27.27
C VAL A 200 4.79 -14.94 28.32
N LEU A 201 4.76 -15.63 29.46
CA LEU A 201 5.81 -15.50 30.46
C LEU A 201 7.13 -16.11 30.01
N GLU A 202 7.11 -17.29 29.37
CA GLU A 202 8.31 -17.95 28.85
C GLU A 202 8.95 -17.13 27.72
N THR A 203 8.15 -16.62 26.79
CA THR A 203 8.63 -15.74 25.70
C THR A 203 9.16 -14.42 26.23
N LYS A 204 8.49 -13.79 27.21
CA LYS A 204 9.01 -12.60 27.89
C LYS A 204 10.33 -12.88 28.58
N GLN A 205 10.44 -13.98 29.32
CA GLN A 205 11.70 -14.37 29.97
C GLN A 205 12.82 -14.63 28.95
N GLY A 206 12.50 -15.27 27.82
CA GLY A 206 13.43 -15.46 26.70
C GLY A 206 13.91 -14.14 26.11
N MET A 207 12.99 -13.20 25.89
CA MET A 207 13.29 -11.86 25.38
C MET A 207 14.16 -11.07 26.37
N ASP A 208 13.84 -11.11 27.67
CA ASP A 208 14.62 -10.44 28.70
C ASP A 208 16.05 -11.00 28.80
N ARG A 209 16.23 -12.32 28.68
CA ARG A 209 17.55 -12.96 28.61
C ARG A 209 18.34 -12.54 27.37
N ALA A 210 17.71 -12.55 26.19
CA ALA A 210 18.36 -12.12 24.94
C ALA A 210 18.77 -10.64 24.98
N ASN A 211 17.91 -9.79 25.56
CA ASN A 211 18.20 -8.37 25.76
C ASN A 211 19.34 -8.15 26.76
N ALA A 212 19.42 -8.94 27.84
CA ALA A 212 20.53 -8.87 28.78
C ALA A 212 21.87 -9.25 28.12
N ILE A 213 21.90 -10.35 27.36
CA ILE A 213 23.10 -10.78 26.61
C ILE A 213 23.51 -9.70 25.59
N ARG A 214 22.54 -9.09 24.90
CA ARG A 214 22.83 -8.01 23.94
C ARG A 214 23.40 -6.77 24.64
N ALA A 215 22.88 -6.40 25.80
CA ALA A 215 23.39 -5.28 26.58
C ALA A 215 24.81 -5.57 27.12
N GLU A 216 25.10 -6.81 27.52
CA GLU A 216 26.44 -7.24 27.91
C GLU A 216 27.42 -7.18 26.73
N ALA A 217 27.03 -7.66 25.55
CA ALA A 217 27.84 -7.60 24.34
C ALA A 217 28.11 -6.15 23.89
N GLN A 218 27.13 -5.25 24.01
CA GLN A 218 27.30 -3.82 23.72
C GLN A 218 28.26 -3.14 24.70
N LYS A 219 28.16 -3.44 26.00
CA LYS A 219 29.13 -2.95 27.00
C LYS A 219 30.54 -3.45 26.73
N GLN A 220 30.69 -4.70 26.30
CA GLN A 220 31.99 -5.24 25.89
C GLN A 220 32.53 -4.53 24.65
N GLN A 221 31.69 -4.18 23.67
CA GLN A 221 32.09 -3.40 22.50
C GLN A 221 32.52 -1.96 22.84
N GLU A 222 31.88 -1.31 23.81
CA GLU A 222 32.29 0.03 24.28
C GLU A 222 33.65 0.05 24.98
N THR A 223 34.09 -1.08 25.54
CA THR A 223 35.39 -1.21 26.23
C THR A 223 36.55 -1.66 25.33
N VAL A 224 36.29 -2.01 24.07
CA VAL A 224 37.31 -2.50 23.13
C VAL A 224 37.72 -1.35 22.22
N GLU A 225 38.96 -0.86 22.38
CA GLU A 225 39.60 0.06 21.43
C GLU A 225 39.55 -0.51 20.00
N GLU A 226 39.57 0.36 19.00
CA GLU A 226 39.34 0.05 17.58
C GLU A 226 39.91 -1.32 17.17
N PRO A 227 39.06 -2.27 16.72
CA PRO A 227 39.50 -3.62 16.45
C PRO A 227 40.53 -3.61 15.32
N ARG A 228 41.68 -4.25 15.54
CA ARG A 228 42.70 -4.47 14.50
C ARG A 228 42.04 -5.07 13.25
N LEU A 229 42.42 -4.56 12.08
CA LEU A 229 41.83 -4.96 10.77
C LEU A 229 41.81 -6.49 10.58
N GLU A 230 42.83 -7.20 11.07
CA GLU A 230 42.93 -8.66 11.02
C GLU A 230 41.83 -9.35 11.84
N ALA A 231 41.50 -8.82 13.02
CA ALA A 231 40.41 -9.32 13.85
C ALA A 231 39.04 -9.05 13.22
N GLN A 232 38.88 -7.91 12.54
CA GLN A 232 37.66 -7.59 11.80
C GLN A 232 37.46 -8.53 10.59
N VAL A 233 38.52 -8.79 9.82
CA VAL A 233 38.46 -9.74 8.70
C VAL A 233 38.18 -11.15 9.20
N TYR A 234 38.77 -11.56 10.33
CA TYR A 234 38.47 -12.85 10.95
C TYR A 234 37.02 -12.94 11.42
N ALA A 235 36.49 -11.92 12.10
CA ALA A 235 35.10 -11.86 12.54
C ALA A 235 34.12 -11.89 11.35
N LEU A 236 34.42 -11.18 10.26
CA LEU A 236 33.62 -11.21 9.03
C LEU A 236 33.64 -12.58 8.35
N ARG A 237 34.78 -13.29 8.38
CA ARG A 237 34.86 -14.67 7.90
C ARG A 237 34.04 -15.63 8.77
N CYS A 238 34.09 -15.46 10.09
CA CYS A 238 33.25 -16.23 11.01
C CYS A 238 31.76 -15.96 10.77
N ALA A 239 31.35 -14.70 10.66
CA ALA A 239 29.97 -14.33 10.35
C ALA A 239 29.51 -14.87 8.98
N ARG A 240 30.39 -14.82 7.97
CA ARG A 240 30.12 -15.45 6.66
C ARG A 240 29.91 -16.95 6.82
N ASN A 241 30.79 -17.65 7.53
CA ASN A 241 30.70 -19.10 7.70
C ASN A 241 29.46 -19.51 8.49
N GLU A 242 29.07 -18.72 9.50
CA GLU A 242 27.84 -18.91 10.27
C GLU A 242 26.60 -18.68 9.41
N LEU A 243 26.57 -17.62 8.59
CA LEU A 243 25.48 -17.39 7.63
C LEU A 243 25.41 -18.49 6.58
N VAL A 244 26.55 -18.96 6.08
CA VAL A 244 26.59 -20.09 5.14
C VAL A 244 26.06 -21.34 5.82
N SER A 245 26.51 -21.66 7.03
CA SER A 245 26.01 -22.81 7.79
C SER A 245 24.52 -22.69 8.13
N TRP A 246 24.02 -21.48 8.40
CA TRP A 246 22.60 -21.23 8.65
C TRP A 246 21.78 -21.41 7.36
N VAL A 247 22.24 -20.85 6.24
CA VAL A 247 21.59 -21.03 4.94
C VAL A 247 21.62 -22.50 4.51
N GLU A 248 22.76 -23.18 4.66
CA GLU A 248 22.88 -24.61 4.41
C GLU A 248 21.96 -25.42 5.33
N GLY A 249 21.83 -25.02 6.60
CA GLY A 249 20.90 -25.61 7.55
C GLY A 249 19.43 -25.40 7.17
N GLU A 250 19.05 -24.19 6.73
CA GLU A 250 17.67 -23.97 6.27
C GLU A 250 17.40 -24.61 4.91
N LEU A 251 18.39 -24.68 4.02
CA LEU A 251 18.28 -25.44 2.77
C LEU A 251 18.18 -26.94 3.03
N ALA A 252 18.89 -27.47 4.04
CA ALA A 252 18.78 -28.86 4.46
C ALA A 252 17.40 -29.16 5.05
N LYS A 253 16.85 -28.29 5.91
CA LYS A 253 15.48 -28.41 6.41
C LYS A 253 14.45 -28.34 5.30
N LEU A 254 14.63 -27.47 4.30
CA LEU A 254 13.77 -27.45 3.12
C LEU A 254 13.86 -28.75 2.31
N SER A 255 15.04 -29.38 2.23
CA SER A 255 15.20 -30.67 1.55
C SER A 255 14.67 -31.87 2.34
N GLU A 256 14.68 -31.81 3.68
CA GLU A 256 14.09 -32.82 4.57
C GLU A 256 12.57 -32.68 4.64
N ASP A 257 12.03 -31.45 4.74
CA ASP A 257 10.58 -31.18 4.65
C ASP A 257 10.02 -31.53 3.26
N GLU A 258 10.81 -31.36 2.19
CA GLU A 258 10.45 -31.89 0.88
C GLU A 258 10.51 -33.43 0.85
N SER A 259 11.44 -34.10 1.55
CA SER A 259 11.56 -35.57 1.54
C SER A 259 10.54 -36.29 2.43
N GLU A 260 10.19 -35.78 3.61
CA GLU A 260 9.12 -36.35 4.47
C GLU A 260 7.71 -36.06 3.91
N MET A 261 7.55 -35.00 3.10
CA MET A 261 6.28 -34.69 2.44
C MET A 261 6.17 -35.28 1.01
N LEU A 262 7.27 -35.78 0.42
CA LEU A 262 7.31 -36.40 -0.93
C LEU A 262 7.12 -37.91 -0.95
N GLU A 263 7.16 -38.64 0.18
CA GLU A 263 6.90 -40.09 0.17
C GLU A 263 5.42 -40.47 0.04
N ASP A 264 4.47 -39.52 0.13
CA ASP A 264 3.05 -39.85 -0.12
C ASP A 264 2.32 -38.95 -1.12
N GLN A 265 2.88 -37.81 -1.58
CA GLN A 265 2.21 -36.99 -2.59
C GLN A 265 3.20 -36.27 -3.52
N SER A 266 3.69 -37.00 -4.53
CA SER A 266 4.30 -36.40 -5.73
C SER A 266 3.23 -35.80 -6.65
N PRO A 267 3.20 -34.48 -6.94
CA PRO A 267 2.50 -33.96 -8.10
C PRO A 267 3.49 -33.86 -9.26
N GLN A 268 3.55 -34.93 -10.05
CA GLN A 268 4.00 -34.82 -11.42
C GLN A 268 3.13 -33.79 -12.14
N LYS A 269 3.77 -32.70 -12.57
CA LYS A 269 3.24 -31.68 -13.46
C LYS A 269 2.72 -32.31 -14.75
N LYS A 270 1.44 -32.66 -14.77
CA LYS A 270 0.70 -33.03 -15.99
C LYS A 270 0.30 -31.76 -16.73
N LEU A 271 1.05 -31.39 -17.77
CA LEU A 271 0.49 -30.76 -18.96
C LEU A 271 0.10 -31.90 -19.91
N GLY A 272 -1.17 -31.95 -20.28
CA GLY A 272 -1.81 -33.12 -20.89
C GLY A 272 -1.40 -33.43 -22.32
N GLY A 273 -1.57 -34.70 -22.67
CA GLY A 273 -1.54 -35.20 -24.04
C GLY A 273 -1.51 -36.73 -24.09
N VAL A 274 -2.69 -37.32 -24.21
CA VAL A 274 -3.06 -38.58 -24.91
C VAL A 274 -2.03 -39.73 -24.97
N GLU A 275 -2.48 -40.87 -24.47
CA GLU A 275 -2.03 -42.24 -24.76
C GLU A 275 -1.11 -42.41 -25.98
N ASN A 276 0.18 -42.71 -25.73
CA ASN A 276 0.90 -43.84 -26.32
C ASN A 276 2.34 -43.89 -25.80
N SER A 277 2.70 -45.05 -25.26
CA SER A 277 4.04 -45.42 -24.80
C SER A 277 5.13 -45.22 -25.87
N GLU A 278 6.33 -44.85 -25.39
CA GLU A 278 7.67 -45.07 -26.00
C GLU A 278 8.28 -44.07 -27.01
N SER A 279 7.62 -42.99 -27.46
CA SER A 279 8.27 -42.01 -28.40
C SER A 279 8.75 -40.67 -27.80
N ALA A 280 8.45 -40.38 -26.53
CA ALA A 280 8.66 -39.05 -25.92
C ALA A 280 10.14 -38.61 -25.74
N GLY A 281 11.10 -39.52 -25.81
CA GLY A 281 12.53 -39.18 -25.73
C GLY A 281 13.05 -38.43 -26.96
N CYS A 282 12.47 -38.64 -28.14
CA CYS A 282 12.91 -37.97 -29.37
C CYS A 282 12.46 -36.51 -29.42
N SER A 283 11.26 -36.20 -28.94
CA SER A 283 10.69 -34.84 -28.95
C SER A 283 11.50 -33.84 -28.11
N TYR A 284 11.99 -34.26 -26.93
CA TYR A 284 12.78 -33.37 -26.07
C TYR A 284 14.20 -33.15 -26.61
N GLN A 285 14.81 -34.19 -27.19
CA GLN A 285 16.12 -34.05 -27.84
C GLN A 285 16.05 -33.18 -29.10
N GLU A 286 14.95 -33.27 -29.86
CA GLU A 286 14.70 -32.39 -31.00
C GLU A 286 14.49 -30.93 -30.58
N GLN A 287 13.75 -30.69 -29.48
CA GLN A 287 13.63 -29.35 -28.90
C GLN A 287 14.97 -28.78 -28.41
N ILE A 288 15.81 -29.58 -27.77
CA ILE A 288 17.14 -29.14 -27.34
C ILE A 288 18.00 -28.78 -28.56
N LYS A 289 17.98 -29.60 -29.61
CA LYS A 289 18.71 -29.30 -30.86
C LYS A 289 18.20 -28.00 -31.49
N GLU A 290 16.89 -27.80 -31.57
CA GLU A 290 16.30 -26.59 -32.12
C GLU A 290 16.67 -25.33 -31.31
N LEU A 291 16.70 -25.43 -29.98
CA LEU A 291 17.15 -24.35 -29.10
C LEU A 291 18.65 -24.08 -29.26
N TYR A 292 19.46 -25.13 -29.42
CA TYR A 292 20.89 -24.99 -29.64
C TYR A 292 21.20 -24.37 -31.02
N ASP A 293 20.44 -24.74 -32.05
CA ASP A 293 20.56 -24.16 -33.39
C ASP A 293 20.15 -22.67 -33.40
N LYS A 294 19.10 -22.30 -32.66
CA LYS A 294 18.72 -20.89 -32.42
C LYS A 294 19.83 -20.11 -31.68
N TYR A 295 20.48 -20.74 -30.70
CA TYR A 295 21.60 -20.14 -29.99
C TYR A 295 22.83 -19.95 -30.91
N VAL A 296 23.19 -20.96 -31.70
CA VAL A 296 24.34 -20.88 -32.63
C VAL A 296 24.09 -19.85 -33.74
N SER A 297 22.89 -19.83 -34.32
CA SER A 297 22.52 -18.86 -35.36
C SER A 297 22.51 -17.42 -34.85
N SER A 298 21.97 -17.17 -33.64
CA SER A 298 22.04 -15.83 -33.02
C SER A 298 23.48 -15.41 -32.72
N ARG A 299 24.33 -16.33 -32.25
CA ARG A 299 25.76 -16.06 -32.03
C ARG A 299 26.52 -15.79 -33.32
N ALA A 300 26.24 -16.56 -34.39
CA ALA A 300 26.82 -16.32 -35.71
C ALA A 300 26.38 -14.97 -36.30
N SER A 301 25.11 -14.61 -36.11
CA SER A 301 24.58 -13.30 -36.50
C SER A 301 25.25 -12.15 -35.74
N LEU A 302 25.48 -12.31 -34.43
CA LEU A 302 26.23 -11.31 -33.63
C LEU A 302 27.68 -11.18 -34.07
N ILE A 303 28.36 -12.30 -34.36
CA ILE A 303 29.73 -12.27 -34.88
C ILE A 303 29.75 -11.59 -36.25
N ALA A 304 28.83 -11.93 -37.16
CA ALA A 304 28.71 -11.27 -38.45
C ALA A 304 28.39 -9.78 -38.30
N ALA A 305 27.56 -9.39 -37.32
CA ALA A 305 27.28 -8.00 -37.03
C ALA A 305 28.54 -7.27 -36.55
N ILE A 306 29.34 -7.88 -35.66
CA ILE A 306 30.61 -7.33 -35.17
C ILE A 306 31.64 -7.23 -36.30
N ASP A 307 31.74 -8.25 -37.15
CA ASP A 307 32.65 -8.28 -38.31
C ASP A 307 32.20 -7.29 -39.40
N SER A 308 30.89 -7.03 -39.52
CA SER A 308 30.31 -6.05 -40.44
C SER A 308 30.45 -4.60 -39.97
N ILE A 309 30.91 -4.36 -38.74
CA ILE A 309 31.33 -3.02 -38.32
C ILE A 309 32.70 -2.79 -38.98
N PRO A 310 32.79 -2.01 -40.07
CA PRO A 310 34.10 -1.62 -40.58
C PRO A 310 34.80 -0.89 -39.43
N THR A 311 36.00 -1.33 -39.10
CA THR A 311 36.92 -0.60 -38.24
C THR A 311 37.30 0.70 -38.95
N SER A 312 36.36 1.65 -39.02
CA SER A 312 36.56 3.01 -39.49
C SER A 312 37.24 3.78 -38.36
N VAL A 313 38.46 3.38 -38.05
CA VAL A 313 39.44 4.26 -37.44
C VAL A 313 40.09 5.01 -38.60
N GLN A 314 39.42 6.07 -39.06
CA GLN A 314 40.09 7.15 -39.78
C GLN A 314 41.00 7.87 -38.78
N TYR A 315 42.21 7.37 -38.59
CA TYR A 315 43.36 8.26 -38.41
C TYR A 315 44.08 8.29 -39.75
N GLY A 316 44.00 9.43 -40.46
CA GLY A 316 44.89 9.68 -41.57
C GLY A 316 46.30 9.95 -41.04
N PRO A 317 47.33 9.34 -41.64
CA PRO A 317 48.65 9.95 -41.70
C PRO A 317 48.97 10.23 -43.17
N ALA A 318 49.04 11.50 -43.52
CA ALA A 318 49.84 11.92 -44.66
C ALA A 318 51.31 11.84 -44.25
N GLY A 319 52.11 11.09 -44.99
CA GLY A 319 53.56 11.03 -44.80
C GLY A 319 54.14 9.64 -45.03
N SER A 320 54.17 9.24 -46.30
CA SER A 320 54.95 8.12 -46.83
C SER A 320 56.44 8.37 -46.64
N GLU A 321 57.17 7.34 -46.19
CA GLU A 321 58.51 6.88 -46.61
C GLU A 321 58.98 5.86 -45.55
N THR A 322 59.46 4.64 -45.80
CA THR A 322 59.69 3.80 -46.97
C THR A 322 60.17 2.42 -46.43
N VAL A 323 59.92 1.35 -47.21
CA VAL A 323 60.61 0.05 -47.26
C VAL A 323 60.26 -1.03 -46.22
N GLU A 324 59.51 -2.01 -46.72
CA GLU A 324 59.37 -3.41 -46.30
C GLU A 324 60.75 -4.13 -46.27
N SER A 325 61.02 -5.18 -45.50
CA SER A 325 60.43 -6.51 -45.62
C SER A 325 61.10 -7.48 -44.65
N LYS A 326 60.29 -8.35 -44.04
CA LYS A 326 60.48 -9.80 -43.75
C LYS A 326 61.74 -10.23 -42.95
N SER A 327 61.71 -11.13 -41.99
CA SER A 327 60.74 -12.13 -41.51
C SER A 327 61.46 -12.91 -40.40
N SER A 328 60.76 -13.38 -39.38
CA SER A 328 60.82 -14.79 -38.93
C SER A 328 60.15 -14.99 -37.57
N SER A 329 59.18 -15.90 -37.56
CA SER A 329 58.95 -16.96 -36.56
C SER A 329 59.72 -16.90 -35.25
N GLY A 330 58.99 -17.02 -34.14
CA GLY A 330 59.59 -17.37 -32.85
C GLY A 330 58.56 -17.38 -31.72
N LEU A 331 57.94 -18.54 -31.49
CA LEU A 331 57.35 -18.89 -30.21
C LEU A 331 58.37 -18.57 -29.11
N SER A 332 58.02 -17.67 -28.18
CA SER A 332 58.74 -17.52 -26.93
C SER A 332 57.76 -17.05 -25.86
N GLN A 333 57.40 -18.04 -25.04
CA GLN A 333 56.81 -17.89 -23.73
C GLN A 333 57.77 -17.04 -22.88
N GLY A 334 57.47 -15.75 -22.81
CA GLY A 334 58.15 -14.80 -21.93
C GLY A 334 57.07 -14.02 -21.22
N THR A 335 57.04 -14.12 -19.90
CA THR A 335 56.29 -13.23 -19.01
C THR A 335 56.84 -11.81 -19.18
N ALA A 336 56.51 -11.16 -20.30
CA ALA A 336 56.68 -9.75 -20.45
C ALA A 336 55.60 -9.12 -19.58
N SER A 337 55.99 -8.67 -18.39
CA SER A 337 55.29 -7.61 -17.69
C SER A 337 55.19 -6.45 -18.67
N THR A 338 54.10 -6.40 -19.43
CA THR A 338 53.72 -5.26 -20.25
C THR A 338 53.40 -4.16 -19.26
N THR A 339 54.46 -3.47 -18.83
CA THR A 339 54.36 -2.16 -18.20
C THR A 339 53.83 -1.22 -19.27
N VAL A 340 52.51 -1.25 -19.45
CA VAL A 340 51.80 -0.26 -20.27
C VAL A 340 52.19 1.09 -19.69
N LYS A 341 52.97 1.87 -20.45
CA LYS A 341 53.32 3.23 -20.03
C LYS A 341 52.01 3.95 -19.75
N VAL A 342 51.82 4.42 -18.52
CA VAL A 342 50.57 5.05 -18.04
C VAL A 342 50.11 6.17 -18.99
N THR A 343 51.06 6.81 -19.69
CA THR A 343 50.81 7.82 -20.71
C THR A 343 50.02 7.33 -21.94
N GLY A 344 50.08 6.05 -22.29
CA GLY A 344 49.32 5.46 -23.39
C GLY A 344 47.85 5.14 -23.04
N VAL A 345 47.52 5.06 -21.74
CA VAL A 345 46.15 4.77 -21.27
C VAL A 345 45.35 6.04 -21.01
N LEU A 346 46.02 7.16 -20.71
CA LEU A 346 45.41 8.47 -20.45
C LEU A 346 44.30 8.90 -21.44
N PRO A 347 44.44 8.75 -22.77
CA PRO A 347 43.37 9.14 -23.70
C PRO A 347 42.12 8.26 -23.62
N TYR A 348 42.23 7.04 -23.08
CA TYR A 348 41.09 6.10 -22.94
C TYR A 348 40.42 6.16 -21.57
N VAL A 349 41.04 6.80 -20.57
CA VAL A 349 40.46 6.98 -19.23
C VAL A 349 39.07 7.65 -19.26
N PRO A 350 38.82 8.71 -20.06
CA PRO A 350 37.49 9.32 -20.12
C PRO A 350 36.42 8.35 -20.62
N ALA A 351 36.72 7.56 -21.66
CA ALA A 351 35.81 6.57 -22.21
C ALA A 351 35.54 5.43 -21.22
N LEU A 352 36.57 4.95 -20.52
CA LEU A 352 36.42 3.91 -19.49
C LEU A 352 35.59 4.41 -18.30
N LEU A 353 35.81 5.66 -17.90
CA LEU A 353 35.10 6.28 -16.80
C LEU A 353 33.63 6.56 -17.17
N GLN A 354 33.36 6.93 -18.43
CA GLN A 354 32.01 7.03 -18.98
C GLN A 354 31.33 5.66 -19.01
N ALA A 355 31.98 4.61 -19.52
CA ALA A 355 31.45 3.25 -19.49
C ALA A 355 31.11 2.77 -18.07
N SER A 356 31.95 3.08 -17.08
CA SER A 356 31.67 2.74 -15.67
C SER A 356 30.48 3.49 -15.08
N ARG A 357 30.20 4.71 -15.56
CA ARG A 357 29.02 5.51 -15.17
C ARG A 357 27.78 4.96 -15.85
N ASP A 358 27.87 4.62 -17.13
CA ASP A 358 26.79 4.03 -17.90
C ASP A 358 26.38 2.68 -17.30
N GLU A 359 27.35 1.83 -16.94
CA GLU A 359 27.11 0.56 -16.24
C GLU A 359 26.37 0.77 -14.91
N ARG A 360 26.83 1.71 -14.07
CA ARG A 360 26.14 2.06 -12.82
C ARG A 360 24.71 2.55 -13.06
N SER A 361 24.51 3.40 -14.07
CA SER A 361 23.19 3.92 -14.41
C SER A 361 22.25 2.80 -14.88
N LEU A 362 22.76 1.85 -15.67
CA LEU A 362 21.99 0.72 -16.17
C LEU A 362 21.66 -0.26 -15.03
N LEU A 363 22.60 -0.53 -14.13
CA LEU A 363 22.33 -1.31 -12.92
C LEU A 363 21.26 -0.66 -12.05
N GLN A 364 21.31 0.65 -11.86
CA GLN A 364 20.28 1.39 -11.13
C GLN A 364 18.91 1.30 -11.82
N GLN A 365 18.86 1.50 -13.14
CA GLN A 365 17.62 1.39 -13.92
C GLN A 365 17.05 -0.03 -13.87
N THR A 366 17.88 -1.06 -14.03
CA THR A 366 17.41 -2.45 -13.98
C THR A 366 16.95 -2.86 -12.58
N ALA A 367 17.60 -2.38 -11.52
CA ALA A 367 17.13 -2.58 -10.15
C ALA A 367 15.77 -1.89 -9.92
N TYR A 368 15.62 -0.65 -10.40
CA TYR A 368 14.37 0.10 -10.33
C TYR A 368 13.24 -0.62 -11.08
N LEU A 369 13.47 -1.05 -12.32
CA LEU A 369 12.48 -1.78 -13.12
C LEU A 369 12.09 -3.12 -12.49
N ARG A 370 13.05 -3.86 -11.92
CA ARG A 370 12.75 -5.08 -11.16
C ARG A 370 11.86 -4.81 -9.96
N HIS A 371 12.14 -3.74 -9.21
CA HIS A 371 11.31 -3.35 -8.08
C HIS A 371 9.91 -2.94 -8.51
N GLN A 372 9.78 -2.14 -9.58
CA GLN A 372 8.48 -1.77 -10.14
C GLN A 372 7.70 -2.98 -10.63
N LEU A 373 8.35 -3.93 -11.32
CA LEU A 373 7.72 -5.14 -11.81
C LEU A 373 7.27 -6.03 -10.64
N ALA A 374 8.08 -6.16 -9.60
CA ALA A 374 7.70 -6.88 -8.39
C ALA A 374 6.49 -6.22 -7.69
N SER A 375 6.51 -4.89 -7.51
CA SER A 375 5.39 -4.13 -6.95
C SER A 375 4.11 -4.32 -7.75
N ALA A 376 4.18 -4.14 -9.08
CA ALA A 376 3.05 -4.32 -9.97
C ALA A 376 2.53 -5.77 -9.93
N SER A 377 3.42 -6.76 -9.90
CA SER A 377 3.03 -8.17 -9.79
C SER A 377 2.30 -8.44 -8.47
N GLU A 378 2.76 -7.86 -7.36
CA GLU A 378 2.12 -8.04 -6.06
C GLU A 378 0.76 -7.33 -6.01
N GLU A 379 0.64 -6.14 -6.59
CA GLU A 379 -0.64 -5.43 -6.75
C GLU A 379 -1.63 -6.23 -7.61
N THR A 380 -1.19 -6.82 -8.72
CA THR A 380 -2.05 -7.69 -9.54
C THR A 380 -2.48 -8.93 -8.78
N LEU A 381 -1.59 -9.59 -8.02
CA LEU A 381 -1.96 -10.73 -7.19
C LEU A 381 -2.93 -10.34 -6.06
N ARG A 382 -2.74 -9.19 -5.43
CA ARG A 382 -3.67 -8.66 -4.40
C ARG A 382 -5.05 -8.39 -4.99
N THR A 383 -5.11 -7.78 -6.18
CA THR A 383 -6.39 -7.52 -6.85
C THR A 383 -7.08 -8.80 -7.29
N ILE A 384 -6.34 -9.79 -7.82
CA ILE A 384 -6.89 -11.11 -8.17
C ILE A 384 -7.42 -11.83 -6.93
N ARG A 385 -6.67 -11.85 -5.82
CA ARG A 385 -7.15 -12.45 -4.55
C ARG A 385 -8.41 -11.77 -4.05
N ARG A 386 -8.44 -10.44 -4.06
CA ARG A 386 -9.62 -9.68 -3.66
C ARG A 386 -10.82 -10.00 -4.56
N LEU A 387 -10.61 -10.08 -5.88
CA LEU A 387 -11.67 -10.48 -6.81
C LEU A 387 -12.12 -11.93 -6.57
N ALA A 388 -11.22 -12.82 -6.15
CA ALA A 388 -11.56 -14.20 -5.79
C ALA A 388 -12.39 -14.22 -4.51
N ASP A 389 -12.03 -13.43 -3.50
CA ASP A 389 -12.78 -13.32 -2.25
C ASP A 389 -14.16 -12.67 -2.45
N GLU A 390 -14.29 -11.74 -3.39
CA GLU A 390 -15.56 -11.12 -3.78
C GLU A 390 -16.39 -12.00 -4.74
N SER A 391 -15.77 -12.99 -5.39
CA SER A 391 -16.41 -13.87 -6.35
C SER A 391 -17.02 -15.08 -5.66
N HIS A 392 -18.28 -15.38 -5.95
CA HIS A 392 -18.91 -16.64 -5.56
C HIS A 392 -18.63 -17.78 -6.55
N LEU A 393 -17.87 -17.52 -7.62
CA LEU A 393 -17.56 -18.51 -8.66
C LEU A 393 -16.29 -19.31 -8.34
N VAL A 394 -15.35 -18.73 -7.59
CA VAL A 394 -14.04 -19.35 -7.30
C VAL A 394 -13.84 -19.39 -5.78
N ALA A 395 -13.08 -20.37 -5.29
CA ALA A 395 -12.76 -20.46 -3.87
C ALA A 395 -11.97 -19.22 -3.40
N PRO A 396 -12.25 -18.71 -2.18
CA PRO A 396 -11.56 -17.55 -1.63
C PRO A 396 -10.06 -17.83 -1.46
N GLY A 397 -9.23 -16.81 -1.69
CA GLY A 397 -7.77 -16.93 -1.61
C GLY A 397 -7.07 -17.58 -2.81
N THR A 398 -7.79 -18.01 -3.85
CA THR A 398 -7.17 -18.54 -5.07
C THR A 398 -6.46 -17.43 -5.85
N ASN A 399 -5.22 -17.70 -6.24
CA ASN A 399 -4.39 -16.82 -7.08
C ASN A 399 -4.04 -17.46 -8.43
N SER A 400 -4.52 -18.68 -8.68
CA SER A 400 -4.28 -19.42 -9.91
C SER A 400 -5.28 -19.00 -10.98
N ALA A 401 -4.78 -18.54 -12.12
CA ALA A 401 -5.60 -18.24 -13.29
C ALA A 401 -6.32 -19.50 -13.83
N LEU A 402 -5.79 -20.70 -13.56
CA LEU A 402 -6.42 -21.96 -13.97
C LEU A 402 -7.74 -22.19 -13.23
N ASP A 403 -7.81 -21.82 -11.96
CA ASP A 403 -9.02 -22.03 -11.13
C ASP A 403 -10.16 -21.11 -11.59
N TRP A 404 -9.82 -19.90 -12.04
CA TRP A 404 -10.77 -19.02 -12.72
C TRP A 404 -11.23 -19.60 -14.07
N ALA A 405 -10.33 -20.22 -14.82
CA ALA A 405 -10.65 -20.83 -16.10
C ALA A 405 -11.53 -22.08 -15.97
N THR A 406 -11.37 -22.86 -14.91
CA THR A 406 -12.25 -24.01 -14.62
C THR A 406 -13.60 -23.53 -14.10
N ALA A 407 -13.63 -22.63 -13.12
CA ALA A 407 -14.86 -22.09 -12.57
C ALA A 407 -15.74 -21.40 -13.63
N THR A 408 -15.13 -20.66 -14.56
CA THR A 408 -15.86 -20.03 -15.67
C THR A 408 -16.45 -21.06 -16.63
N LYS A 409 -15.74 -22.15 -16.92
CA LYS A 409 -16.28 -23.27 -17.71
C LYS A 409 -17.44 -23.95 -17.00
N ASP A 410 -17.32 -24.17 -15.69
CA ASP A 410 -18.36 -24.83 -14.90
C ASP A 410 -19.61 -23.94 -14.78
N ALA A 411 -19.42 -22.64 -14.56
CA ALA A 411 -20.51 -21.66 -14.55
C ALA A 411 -21.18 -21.51 -15.93
N ALA A 412 -20.41 -21.55 -17.02
CA ALA A 412 -20.96 -21.55 -18.37
C ALA A 412 -21.76 -22.84 -18.65
N ALA A 413 -21.30 -23.99 -18.18
CA ALA A 413 -22.01 -25.25 -18.31
C ALA A 413 -23.29 -25.28 -17.47
N SER A 414 -23.27 -24.77 -16.23
CA SER A 414 -24.44 -24.73 -15.36
C SER A 414 -25.52 -23.77 -15.87
N THR A 415 -25.13 -22.57 -16.33
CA THR A 415 -26.06 -21.61 -16.95
C THR A 415 -26.66 -22.16 -18.23
N LYS A 416 -25.87 -22.86 -19.07
CA LYS A 416 -26.39 -23.53 -20.26
C LYS A 416 -27.46 -24.56 -19.91
N LYS A 417 -27.20 -25.44 -18.94
CA LYS A 417 -28.18 -26.44 -18.48
C LYS A 417 -29.45 -25.78 -17.94
N TYR A 418 -29.32 -24.75 -17.11
CA TYR A 418 -30.46 -24.02 -16.56
C TYR A 418 -31.34 -23.39 -17.66
N VAL A 419 -30.72 -22.83 -18.70
CA VAL A 419 -31.43 -22.27 -19.85
C VAL A 419 -32.12 -23.36 -20.67
N GLU A 420 -31.46 -24.50 -20.89
CA GLU A 420 -32.05 -25.65 -21.58
C GLU A 420 -33.28 -26.19 -20.82
N GLU A 421 -33.17 -26.39 -19.50
CA GLU A 421 -34.28 -26.81 -18.64
C GLU A 421 -35.44 -25.81 -18.66
N SER A 422 -35.14 -24.51 -18.54
CA SER A 422 -36.15 -23.44 -18.60
C SER A 422 -36.85 -23.36 -19.96
N LEU A 423 -36.12 -23.68 -21.04
CA LEU A 423 -36.65 -23.71 -22.40
C LEU A 423 -37.59 -24.91 -22.56
N GLU A 424 -37.19 -26.10 -22.10
CA GLU A 424 -38.04 -27.30 -22.11
C GLU A 424 -39.32 -27.12 -21.29
N GLU A 425 -39.24 -26.49 -20.12
CA GLU A 425 -40.41 -26.14 -19.32
C GLU A 425 -41.31 -25.14 -20.06
N GLY A 426 -40.72 -24.11 -20.66
CA GLY A 426 -41.43 -23.14 -21.49
C GLY A 426 -42.15 -23.79 -22.68
N GLU A 427 -41.52 -24.75 -23.35
CA GLU A 427 -42.12 -25.51 -24.44
C GLU A 427 -43.29 -26.38 -23.97
N LYS A 428 -43.15 -27.08 -22.83
CA LYS A 428 -44.25 -27.85 -22.23
C LYS A 428 -45.44 -26.96 -21.88
N HIS A 429 -45.18 -25.79 -21.30
CA HIS A 429 -46.23 -24.81 -21.01
C HIS A 429 -46.88 -24.25 -22.28
N ALA A 430 -46.11 -23.97 -23.32
CA ALA A 430 -46.63 -23.51 -24.60
C ALA A 430 -47.50 -24.56 -25.29
N LEU A 431 -47.11 -25.85 -25.23
CA LEU A 431 -47.92 -26.96 -25.73
C LEU A 431 -49.22 -27.12 -24.94
N GLY A 432 -49.16 -27.08 -23.60
CA GLY A 432 -50.36 -27.11 -22.76
C GLY A 432 -51.31 -25.94 -23.04
N ALA A 433 -50.77 -24.73 -23.26
CA ALA A 433 -51.58 -23.57 -23.65
C ALA A 433 -52.24 -23.76 -25.03
N LYS A 434 -51.54 -24.37 -26.01
CA LYS A 434 -52.12 -24.71 -27.31
C LYS A 434 -53.26 -25.71 -27.20
N GLU A 435 -53.13 -26.71 -26.34
CA GLU A 435 -54.18 -27.71 -26.09
C GLU A 435 -55.42 -27.07 -25.47
N VAL A 436 -55.26 -26.22 -24.45
CA VAL A 436 -56.37 -25.47 -23.84
C VAL A 436 -57.04 -24.55 -24.86
N LEU A 437 -56.28 -23.87 -25.71
CA LEU A 437 -56.85 -23.04 -26.79
C LEU A 437 -57.64 -23.86 -27.80
N ALA A 438 -57.15 -25.04 -28.18
CA ALA A 438 -57.86 -25.95 -29.07
C ALA A 438 -59.18 -26.43 -28.44
N GLU A 439 -59.20 -26.74 -27.13
CA GLU A 439 -60.42 -27.10 -26.43
C GLU A 439 -61.43 -25.94 -26.40
N VAL A 440 -60.98 -24.72 -26.12
CA VAL A 440 -61.84 -23.52 -26.14
C VAL A 440 -62.40 -23.26 -27.54
N GLN A 441 -61.59 -23.43 -28.59
CA GLN A 441 -62.04 -23.33 -29.98
C GLN A 441 -63.08 -24.41 -30.32
N ALA A 442 -62.84 -25.66 -29.95
CA ALA A 442 -63.78 -26.76 -30.17
C ALA A 442 -65.13 -26.52 -29.44
N ARG A 443 -65.08 -26.04 -28.19
CA ARG A 443 -66.28 -25.63 -27.44
C ARG A 443 -67.02 -24.50 -28.15
N ARG A 444 -66.29 -23.49 -28.64
CA ARG A 444 -66.87 -22.37 -29.41
C ARG A 444 -67.57 -22.86 -30.67
N GLU A 445 -66.94 -23.74 -31.45
CA GLU A 445 -67.55 -24.32 -32.65
C GLU A 445 -68.81 -25.13 -32.33
N ALA A 446 -68.81 -25.89 -31.23
CA ALA A 446 -69.99 -26.60 -30.78
C ALA A 446 -71.15 -25.64 -30.40
N PHE A 447 -70.84 -24.52 -29.74
CA PHE A 447 -71.83 -23.48 -29.45
C PHE A 447 -72.38 -22.82 -30.71
N GLU A 448 -71.55 -22.53 -31.71
CA GLU A 448 -72.01 -21.95 -32.98
C GLU A 448 -72.90 -22.94 -33.76
N ARG A 449 -72.61 -24.24 -33.74
CA ARG A 449 -73.50 -25.26 -34.32
C ARG A 449 -74.87 -25.29 -33.66
N LEU A 450 -74.93 -25.20 -32.33
CA LEU A 450 -76.20 -25.13 -31.60
C LEU A 450 -77.03 -23.88 -31.92
N LYS A 451 -76.39 -22.81 -32.38
CA LYS A 451 -77.05 -21.54 -32.73
C LYS A 451 -77.58 -21.51 -34.18
N GLY A 452 -77.11 -22.41 -35.04
CA GLY A 452 -77.51 -22.50 -36.45
C GLY A 452 -78.78 -23.31 -36.73
N ASP A 453 -79.30 -24.06 -35.76
CA ASP A 453 -80.50 -24.91 -35.88
C ASP A 453 -81.78 -24.23 -35.34
N SER A 454 -81.87 -22.90 -35.39
CA SER A 454 -83.05 -22.11 -34.97
C SER A 454 -83.76 -21.42 -36.14
#